data_AF-A0A4Y3K990-F1
#
_entry.id   AF-A0A4Y3K990-F1
#
_cell.length_a   1.000
_cell.length_b   1.000
_cell.length_c   1.000
_cell.angle_alpha   90.00
_cell.angle_beta   90.00
_cell.angle_gamma   90.00
#
_symmetry.space_group_name_H-M   'P 1'
#
loop_
_entity.id
_entity.type
_entity.pdbx_description
1 polymer ?
#
loop_
_entity_poly.entity_id
_entity_poly.type
_entity_poly.pdbx_seq_one_letter_code
_entity_poly.pdbx_strand_id
1 'polypeptide(L)'
;MAHSQKVRRLFPRPATAIVTGNVRAEMARKRISQALVADRLRLTQQAVSNRLNGRVPFDVDEIVAVAELLEVDPAALLHRSAS
;
A
#
# COMPACT_ATOMS: atom_id res chain seq x y z
N MET A 1 -21.10 0.93 -37.35
CA MET A 1 -20.74 -0.02 -36.27
C MET A 1 -19.24 0.03 -36.02
N ALA A 2 -18.85 -0.04 -34.74
CA ALA A 2 -17.51 -0.31 -34.19
C ALA A 2 -16.38 0.74 -34.36
N HIS A 3 -16.35 1.73 -33.46
CA HIS A 3 -15.09 2.44 -33.13
C HIS A 3 -14.98 2.86 -31.64
N SER A 4 -15.40 1.98 -30.71
CA SER A 4 -15.41 2.30 -29.27
C SER A 4 -14.75 1.21 -28.43
N GLN A 5 -13.42 1.04 -28.57
CA GLN A 5 -12.68 0.09 -27.71
C GLN A 5 -11.27 0.54 -27.26
N LYS A 6 -10.77 1.72 -27.65
CA LYS A 6 -9.39 2.13 -27.35
C LYS A 6 -9.18 3.06 -26.14
N VAL A 7 -10.22 3.61 -25.52
CA VAL A 7 -10.06 4.61 -24.43
C VAL A 7 -9.99 3.98 -23.02
N ARG A 8 -10.26 2.67 -22.88
CA ARG A 8 -10.43 2.02 -21.56
C ARG A 8 -9.10 1.69 -20.83
N ARG A 9 -7.95 2.17 -21.30
CA ARG A 9 -6.61 1.87 -20.73
C ARG A 9 -5.79 3.12 -20.35
N LEU A 10 -6.40 4.23 -19.94
CA LEU A 10 -5.65 5.46 -19.64
C LEU A 10 -5.79 6.01 -18.21
N PHE A 11 -6.14 5.18 -17.23
CA PHE A 11 -6.00 5.56 -15.83
C PHE A 11 -5.09 4.57 -15.11
N PRO A 12 -3.77 4.83 -15.04
CA PRO A 12 -2.89 4.04 -14.20
C PRO A 12 -3.44 4.04 -12.77
N ARG A 13 -3.45 2.87 -12.11
CA ARG A 13 -3.79 2.80 -10.68
C ARG A 13 -2.96 3.85 -9.92
N PRO A 14 -3.58 4.66 -9.05
CA PRO A 14 -2.83 5.65 -8.28
C PRO A 14 -1.78 4.94 -7.44
N ALA A 15 -0.63 5.58 -7.24
CA ALA A 15 0.49 5.02 -6.47
C ALA A 15 0.02 4.54 -5.07
N THR A 16 -0.88 5.29 -4.42
CA THR A 16 -1.50 4.92 -3.14
C THR A 16 -2.18 3.54 -3.19
N ALA A 17 -2.88 3.19 -4.26
CA ALA A 17 -3.53 1.89 -4.37
C ALA A 17 -2.52 0.74 -4.55
N ILE A 18 -1.38 1.02 -5.18
CA ILE A 18 -0.27 0.06 -5.33
C ILE A 18 0.38 -0.19 -3.96
N VAL A 19 0.81 0.89 -3.30
CA VAL A 19 1.49 0.81 -1.99
C VAL A 19 0.62 0.14 -0.94
N THR A 20 -0.64 0.57 -0.81
CA THR A 20 -1.56 0.00 0.20
C THR A 20 -1.94 -1.46 -0.10
N GLY A 21 -1.97 -1.85 -1.37
CA GLY A 21 -2.13 -3.24 -1.79
C GLY A 21 -0.94 -4.09 -1.35
N ASN A 22 0.28 -3.64 -1.66
CA ASN A 22 1.51 -4.35 -1.32
C ASN A 22 1.71 -4.44 0.21
N VAL A 23 1.49 -3.34 0.95
CA VAL A 23 1.57 -3.35 2.42
C VAL A 23 0.61 -4.37 3.01
N ARG A 24 -0.66 -4.42 2.58
CA ARG A 24 -1.62 -5.41 3.08
C ARG A 24 -1.23 -6.85 2.72
N ALA A 25 -0.68 -7.06 1.53
CA ALA A 25 -0.23 -8.38 1.11
C ALA A 25 0.92 -8.88 2.00
N GLU A 26 1.92 -8.05 2.27
CA GLU A 26 3.03 -8.39 3.16
C GLU A 26 2.59 -8.57 4.62
N MET A 27 1.71 -7.69 5.12
CA MET A 27 1.09 -7.87 6.45
C MET A 27 0.39 -9.23 6.57
N ALA A 28 -0.36 -9.64 5.54
CA ALA A 28 -1.03 -10.94 5.54
C ALA A 28 -0.04 -12.11 5.50
N ARG A 29 1.00 -12.04 4.66
CA ARG A 29 2.04 -13.08 4.56
C ARG A 29 2.77 -13.29 5.88
N LYS A 30 3.08 -12.20 6.58
CA LYS A 30 3.85 -12.20 7.83
C LYS A 30 3.00 -12.20 9.10
N ARG A 31 1.67 -12.21 8.94
CA ARG A 31 0.69 -12.17 10.04
C ARG A 31 0.88 -10.96 10.97
N ILE A 32 1.28 -9.82 10.40
CA ILE A 32 1.48 -8.56 11.11
C ILE A 32 0.14 -7.81 11.21
N SER A 33 -0.24 -7.41 12.42
CA SER A 33 -1.51 -6.74 12.69
C SER A 33 -1.43 -5.23 12.42
N GLN A 34 -2.59 -4.58 12.23
CA GLN A 34 -2.66 -3.12 12.12
C GLN A 34 -2.21 -2.42 13.42
N ALA A 35 -2.42 -3.05 14.57
CA ALA A 35 -1.99 -2.51 15.86
C ALA A 35 -0.46 -2.40 15.92
N LEU A 36 0.27 -3.43 15.48
CA LEU A 36 1.72 -3.41 15.46
C LEU A 36 2.28 -2.36 14.49
N VAL A 37 1.62 -2.16 13.35
CA VAL A 37 1.94 -1.07 12.41
C VAL A 37 1.69 0.29 13.06
N ALA A 38 0.58 0.45 13.80
CA ALA A 38 0.26 1.68 14.51
C ALA A 38 1.31 2.02 15.55
N ASP A 39 1.74 1.03 16.34
CA ASP A 39 2.80 1.18 17.33
C ASP A 39 4.13 1.57 16.67
N ARG A 40 4.52 0.90 15.57
CA ARG A 40 5.76 1.19 14.83
C ARG A 40 5.80 2.61 14.27
N LEU A 41 4.65 3.13 13.82
CA LEU A 41 4.52 4.46 13.24
C LEU A 41 4.17 5.55 14.27
N ARG A 42 3.91 5.17 15.53
CA ARG A 42 3.39 6.07 16.57
C ARG A 42 2.11 6.79 16.14
N LEU A 43 1.23 6.04 15.46
CA LEU A 43 -0.06 6.51 14.98
C LEU A 43 -1.19 5.82 15.72
N THR A 44 -2.40 6.38 15.64
CA THR A 44 -3.60 5.66 16.07
C THR A 44 -3.94 4.55 15.09
N GLN A 45 -4.62 3.50 15.57
CA GLN A 45 -5.11 2.42 14.71
C GLN A 45 -6.03 2.94 13.58
N GLN A 46 -6.84 3.97 13.85
CA GLN A 46 -7.69 4.62 12.84
C GLN A 46 -6.84 5.31 11.75
N ALA A 47 -5.75 5.98 12.12
CA ALA A 47 -4.85 6.62 11.17
C ALA A 47 -4.14 5.60 10.25
N VAL A 48 -3.77 4.44 10.81
CA VAL A 48 -3.25 3.30 10.01
C VAL A 48 -4.33 2.73 9.11
N SER A 49 -5.56 2.54 9.60
CA SER A 49 -6.68 2.05 8.79
C SER A 49 -7.00 2.99 7.61
N ASN A 50 -6.97 4.31 7.83
CA ASN A 50 -7.13 5.28 6.74
C ASN A 50 -6.04 5.15 5.68
N ARG A 51 -4.80 4.83 6.07
CA ARG A 51 -3.71 4.55 5.12
C ARG A 51 -3.91 3.24 4.38
N LEU A 52 -4.18 2.15 5.09
CA LEU A 52 -4.39 0.83 4.48
C LEU A 52 -5.60 0.77 3.54
N ASN A 53 -6.58 1.66 3.72
CA ASN A 53 -7.72 1.84 2.82
C ASN A 53 -7.48 2.88 1.72
N GLY A 54 -6.30 3.49 1.67
CA GLY A 54 -5.90 4.46 0.64
C GLY A 54 -6.56 5.83 0.74
N ARG A 55 -7.20 6.16 1.88
CA ARG A 55 -7.78 7.49 2.14
C ARG A 55 -6.70 8.53 2.44
N VAL A 56 -5.62 8.08 3.07
CA VAL A 56 -4.43 8.87 3.38
C VAL A 56 -3.23 8.14 2.76
N PRO A 57 -2.36 8.78 1.97
CA PRO A 57 -1.15 8.12 1.48
C PRO A 57 -0.18 7.83 2.63
N PHE A 58 0.60 6.75 2.51
CA PHE A 58 1.83 6.63 3.29
C PHE A 58 2.85 7.63 2.75
N ASP A 59 3.55 8.33 3.64
CA ASP A 59 4.74 9.08 3.25
C ASP A 59 5.98 8.16 3.14
N VAL A 60 7.13 8.73 2.77
CA VAL A 60 8.36 7.96 2.55
C VAL A 60 8.89 7.36 3.85
N ASP A 61 8.86 8.11 4.96
CA ASP A 61 9.38 7.65 6.25
C ASP A 61 8.51 6.52 6.81
N GLU A 62 7.19 6.63 6.65
CA GLU A 62 6.24 5.60 7.01
C GLU A 62 6.43 4.33 6.17
N ILE A 63 6.72 4.46 4.86
CA ILE A 63 7.00 3.31 3.99
C ILE A 63 8.26 2.57 4.45
N VAL A 64 9.34 3.29 4.75
CA VAL A 64 10.59 2.69 5.25
C VAL A 64 10.35 1.99 6.59
N ALA A 65 9.67 2.65 7.52
CA ALA A 65 9.36 2.10 8.83
C ALA A 65 8.49 0.84 8.77
N VAL A 66 7.49 0.83 7.87
CA VAL A 66 6.64 -0.35 7.63
C VAL A 66 7.44 -1.46 6.94
N ALA A 67 8.29 -1.14 5.97
CA ALA A 67 9.14 -2.13 5.30
C ALA A 67 10.09 -2.83 6.27
N GLU A 68 10.70 -2.08 7.19
CA GLU A 68 11.52 -2.63 8.27
C GLU A 68 10.73 -3.56 9.18
N LEU A 69 9.54 -3.13 9.64
CA LEU A 69 8.66 -3.97 10.46
C LEU A 69 8.23 -5.25 9.73
N LEU A 70 8.03 -5.14 8.42
CA LEU A 70 7.67 -6.24 7.55
C LEU A 70 8.90 -7.02 7.07
N GLU A 71 10.13 -6.67 7.47
CA GLU A 71 11.37 -7.31 7.02
C GLU A 71 11.41 -7.53 5.49
N VAL A 72 11.13 -6.48 4.73
CA VAL A 72 11.23 -6.45 3.26
C VAL A 72 11.97 -5.20 2.82
N ASP A 73 12.51 -5.22 1.60
CA ASP A 73 13.06 -4.01 0.98
C ASP A 73 11.92 -2.99 0.71
N PRO A 74 12.08 -1.69 1.00
CA PRO A 74 11.06 -0.68 0.73
C PRO A 74 10.57 -0.64 -0.73
N ALA A 75 11.42 -1.00 -1.71
CA ALA A 75 11.03 -1.12 -3.11
C ALA A 75 9.96 -2.19 -3.34
N ALA A 76 9.90 -3.23 -2.49
CA ALA A 76 8.85 -4.25 -2.49
C ALA A 76 7.48 -3.70 -2.06
N LEU A 77 7.42 -2.51 -1.47
CA LEU A 77 6.14 -1.82 -1.21
C LEU A 77 5.74 -0.89 -2.35
N LEU A 78 6.70 -0.43 -3.17
CA LEU A 78 6.49 0.54 -4.25
C LEU A 78 6.22 -0.11 -5.61
N HIS A 79 6.68 -1.33 -5.84
CA HIS A 79 6.59 -1.96 -7.16
C HIS A 79 5.14 -2.25 -7.59
N ARG A 80 4.89 -2.14 -8.90
CA ARG A 80 3.64 -2.62 -9.48
C ARG A 80 3.70 -4.14 -9.58
N SER A 81 2.98 -4.83 -8.71
CA SER A 81 2.71 -6.26 -8.87
C SER A 81 1.83 -6.49 -10.09
N ALA A 82 2.30 -7.33 -11.04
CA ALA A 82 1.43 -7.86 -12.08
C ALA A 82 0.51 -8.90 -11.42
N SER A 83 -0.81 -8.65 -11.50
CA SER A 83 -1.82 -9.66 -11.18
C SER A 83 -2.19 -10.41 -12.45
#